data_AF-X1SWE9-F1
#
_entry.id   AF-X1SWE9-F1
#
_cell.length_a   1.000
_cell.length_b   1.000
_cell.length_c   1.000
_cell.angle_alpha   90.00
_cell.angle_beta   90.00
_cell.angle_gamma   90.00
#
_symmetry.space_group_name_H-M   'P 1'
#
loop_
_entity.id
_entity.type
_entity.pdbx_description
1 polymer ?
#
loop_
_entity_poly.entity_id
_entity_poly.type
_entity_poly.pdbx_seq_one_letter_code
_entity_poly.pdbx_strand_id
1 'polypeptide(L)'
;LSDWVTSPESPGIVINEERAKATACKCFSYKGKDYCYSPGIIGMLEAGQVPAYCPTKEYEVRPGIKQRFEEFAEAAEAAHKRIEEIPKGERLIPWLTEMGKELRARGIEV
;
A
#
# COMPACT_ATOMS: atom_id res chain seq x y z
N LEU A 1 -7.81 -12.77 8.53
CA LEU A 1 -7.68 -11.31 8.37
C LEU A 1 -8.83 -10.78 7.55
N SER A 2 -9.44 -9.70 8.02
CA SER A 2 -10.52 -8.99 7.35
C SER A 2 -10.07 -8.39 6.01
N ASP A 3 -11.04 -8.18 5.12
CA ASP A 3 -10.88 -7.80 3.70
C ASP A 3 -10.06 -6.50 3.43
N TRP A 4 -9.61 -5.78 4.47
CA TRP A 4 -8.88 -4.52 4.41
C TRP A 4 -7.36 -4.63 4.26
N VAL A 5 -6.74 -5.80 4.38
CA VAL A 5 -5.27 -5.90 4.21
C VAL A 5 -4.88 -6.18 2.76
N THR A 6 -5.79 -6.73 1.96
CA THR A 6 -5.47 -7.24 0.62
C THR A 6 -6.27 -6.56 -0.50
N SER A 7 -7.22 -5.68 -0.20
CA SER A 7 -7.94 -4.96 -1.26
C SER A 7 -7.14 -3.72 -1.70
N PRO A 8 -6.92 -3.50 -3.02
CA PRO A 8 -6.46 -2.22 -3.57
C PRO A 8 -7.37 -1.02 -3.23
N GLU A 9 -8.56 -1.31 -2.73
CA GLU A 9 -9.58 -0.38 -2.24
C GLU A 9 -9.65 -0.38 -0.71
N SER A 10 -8.63 -0.89 -0.01
CA SER A 10 -8.61 -0.81 1.44
C SER A 10 -8.28 0.62 1.86
N PRO A 11 -9.16 1.28 2.63
CA PRO A 11 -8.89 2.63 3.11
C PRO A 11 -7.67 2.62 4.02
N GLY A 12 -6.86 3.68 3.92
CA GLY A 12 -5.83 3.95 4.91
C GLY A 12 -6.46 4.12 6.30
N ILE A 13 -5.80 3.63 7.34
CA ILE A 13 -6.30 3.72 8.71
C ILE A 13 -5.98 5.09 9.27
N VAL A 14 -7.00 5.87 9.62
CA VAL A 14 -6.84 7.17 10.27
C VAL A 14 -6.38 6.96 11.72
N ILE A 15 -5.19 7.46 12.04
CA ILE A 15 -4.60 7.40 13.39
C ILE A 15 -4.48 8.78 14.04
N ASN A 16 -4.42 9.84 13.24
CA ASN A 16 -4.43 11.22 13.70
C ASN A 16 -5.11 12.09 12.65
N GLU A 17 -6.40 12.33 12.86
CA GLU A 17 -7.27 13.03 11.91
C GLU A 17 -6.87 14.50 11.72
N GLU A 18 -6.54 15.19 12.82
CA GLU A 18 -6.14 16.60 12.79
C GLU A 18 -4.86 16.79 11.97
N ARG A 19 -3.86 15.94 12.21
CA ARG A 19 -2.60 15.95 11.44
C ARG A 19 -2.84 15.63 9.97
N ALA A 20 -3.69 14.64 9.67
CA ALA A 20 -3.98 14.23 8.30
C ALA A 20 -4.64 15.36 7.50
N LYS A 21 -5.50 16.16 8.13
CA LYS A 21 -6.16 17.32 7.50
C LYS A 21 -5.26 18.55 7.39
N ALA A 22 -4.26 18.68 8.25
CA ALA A 22 -3.38 19.86 8.31
C ALA A 22 -2.10 19.72 7.47
N THR A 23 -1.75 18.52 7.00
CA THR A 23 -0.47 18.26 6.34
C THR A 23 -0.64 17.90 4.87
N ALA A 24 0.34 18.32 4.05
CA ALA A 24 0.37 17.96 2.63
C ALA A 24 0.53 16.45 2.45
N CYS A 25 -0.26 15.87 1.55
CA CYS A 25 -0.05 14.50 1.11
C CYS A 25 1.28 14.36 0.39
N LYS A 26 1.87 13.19 0.53
CA LYS A 26 2.98 12.74 -0.29
C LYS A 26 2.45 11.76 -1.32
N CYS A 27 2.63 12.09 -2.59
CA CYS A 27 2.08 11.33 -3.70
C CYS A 27 3.16 10.89 -4.68
N PHE A 28 2.90 9.81 -5.40
CA PHE A 28 3.63 9.43 -6.60
C PHE A 28 2.69 8.81 -7.62
N SER A 29 3.00 8.96 -8.91
CA SER A 29 2.19 8.38 -9.99
C SER A 29 2.83 7.08 -10.48
N TYR A 30 2.02 6.03 -10.57
CA TYR A 30 2.40 4.71 -11.07
C TYR A 30 1.27 4.13 -11.93
N LYS A 31 1.59 3.66 -13.14
CA LYS A 31 0.63 3.11 -14.13
C LYS A 31 -0.62 4.01 -14.35
N GLY A 32 -0.43 5.33 -14.38
CA GLY A 32 -1.51 6.29 -14.61
C GLY A 32 -2.43 6.55 -13.41
N LYS A 33 -2.14 5.96 -12.24
CA LYS A 33 -2.84 6.20 -10.98
C LYS A 33 -1.93 6.94 -10.00
N ASP A 34 -2.52 7.87 -9.25
CA ASP A 34 -1.87 8.51 -8.12
C ASP A 34 -2.02 7.68 -6.86
N TYR A 35 -0.90 7.44 -6.20
CA TYR A 35 -0.83 6.83 -4.88
C TYR A 35 -0.39 7.92 -3.91
N CYS A 36 -1.25 8.25 -2.96
CA CYS A 36 -1.01 9.30 -1.97
C CYS A 36 -1.11 8.71 -0.57
N TYR A 37 -0.26 9.16 0.34
CA TYR A 37 -0.41 8.96 1.78
C TYR A 37 -0.41 10.31 2.48
N SER A 38 -1.19 10.42 3.57
CA SER A 38 -1.26 11.63 4.40
C SER A 38 -0.61 11.35 5.76
N PRO A 39 0.27 12.24 6.27
CA PRO A 39 0.81 12.10 7.62
C PRO A 39 -0.31 12.10 8.68
N GLY A 40 -0.55 10.95 9.32
CA GLY A 40 -1.70 10.74 10.21
C GLY A 40 -2.63 9.62 9.74
N ILE A 41 -2.33 9.00 8.60
CA ILE A 41 -3.00 7.82 8.06
C ILE A 41 -1.97 6.73 7.79
N ILE A 42 -2.24 5.50 8.22
CA ILE A 42 -1.43 4.31 7.90
C ILE A 42 -1.96 3.69 6.61
N GLY A 43 -1.11 3.59 5.59
CA GLY A 43 -1.46 3.06 4.29
C GLY A 43 -1.73 4.14 3.24
N MET A 44 -2.05 3.70 2.03
CA MET A 44 -2.39 4.59 0.93
C MET A 44 -3.84 5.06 1.08
N LEU A 45 -4.11 6.30 0.68
CA LEU A 45 -5.48 6.82 0.62
C LEU A 45 -6.22 6.17 -0.54
N GLU A 46 -7.40 5.65 -0.26
CA GLU A 46 -8.35 5.30 -1.32
C GLU A 46 -9.00 6.55 -1.92
N ALA A 47 -9.70 6.40 -3.05
CA ALA A 47 -10.32 7.52 -3.76
C ALA A 47 -11.30 8.33 -2.89
N GLY A 48 -12.04 7.68 -1.99
CA GLY A 48 -12.97 8.33 -1.05
C GLY A 48 -12.27 9.14 0.05
N GLN A 49 -11.04 8.79 0.42
CA GLN A 49 -10.29 9.45 1.48
C GLN A 49 -9.49 10.66 1.01
N VAL A 50 -9.12 10.70 -0.28
CA VAL A 50 -8.33 11.80 -0.86
C VAL A 50 -9.01 13.17 -0.63
N PRO A 51 -10.32 13.37 -0.91
CA PRO A 51 -10.96 14.67 -0.68
C PRO A 51 -10.95 15.11 0.78
N ALA A 52 -10.97 14.17 1.74
CA ALA A 52 -11.07 14.46 3.16
C ALA A 52 -9.70 14.73 3.82
N TYR A 53 -8.64 14.10 3.32
CA TYR A 53 -7.34 14.05 4.02
C TYR A 53 -6.16 14.48 3.17
N CYS A 54 -6.42 15.04 1.99
CA CYS A 54 -5.39 15.48 1.06
C CYS A 54 -5.56 16.96 0.69
N PRO A 55 -5.34 17.88 1.65
CA PRO A 55 -5.57 19.32 1.44
C PRO A 55 -4.70 19.87 0.30
N THR A 56 -3.47 19.37 0.19
CA THR A 56 -2.54 19.63 -0.90
C THR A 56 -1.79 18.35 -1.24
N LYS A 57 -1.34 18.22 -2.50
CA LYS A 57 -0.53 17.10 -2.96
C LYS A 57 0.88 17.57 -3.27
N GLU A 58 1.86 16.92 -2.66
CA GLU A 58 3.27 17.05 -3.02
C GLU A 58 3.73 15.76 -3.67
N TYR A 59 4.15 15.85 -4.94
CA TYR A 59 4.65 14.69 -5.67
C TYR A 59 6.11 14.46 -5.31
N GLU A 60 6.40 13.29 -4.72
CA GLU A 60 7.75 12.89 -4.42
C GLU A 60 8.50 12.55 -5.71
N VAL A 61 9.55 13.32 -6.01
CA VAL A 61 10.51 13.05 -7.09
C VAL A 61 11.63 12.13 -6.60
N ARG A 62 11.37 11.27 -5.60
CA ARG A 62 12.40 10.39 -5.06
C ARG A 62 12.81 9.37 -6.13
N PRO A 63 14.08 9.35 -6.56
CA PRO A 63 14.56 8.29 -7.44
C PRO A 63 14.38 6.96 -6.71
N GLY A 64 13.69 6.01 -7.34
CA GLY A 64 13.50 4.66 -6.81
C GLY A 64 12.18 4.38 -6.09
N ILE A 65 11.34 5.37 -5.78
CA ILE A 65 10.03 5.06 -5.13
C ILE A 65 9.11 4.25 -6.05
N LYS A 66 9.11 4.58 -7.35
CA LYS A 66 8.36 3.83 -8.37
C LYS A 66 8.88 2.40 -8.51
N GLN A 67 10.20 2.24 -8.58
CA GLN A 67 10.84 0.93 -8.69
C GLN A 67 10.51 0.06 -7.48
N ARG A 68 10.68 0.59 -6.26
CA ARG A 68 10.34 -0.15 -5.03
C ARG A 68 8.86 -0.53 -4.98
N PHE A 69 7.99 0.36 -5.43
CA PHE A 69 6.55 0.08 -5.49
C PHE A 69 6.22 -1.00 -6.53
N GLU A 70 6.87 -0.97 -7.69
CA GLU A 70 6.73 -1.98 -8.73
C GLU A 70 7.21 -3.35 -8.25
N GLU A 71 8.42 -3.43 -7.70
CA GLU A 71 8.99 -4.67 -7.14
C GLU A 71 8.12 -5.25 -6.02
N PHE A 72 7.61 -4.39 -5.13
CA PHE A 72 6.67 -4.80 -4.07
C PHE A 72 5.35 -5.29 -4.65
N ALA A 73 4.77 -4.58 -5.63
CA ALA A 73 3.51 -4.96 -6.25
C ALA A 73 3.62 -6.31 -6.98
N GLU A 74 4.71 -6.54 -7.69
CA GLU A 74 4.97 -7.83 -8.35
C GLU A 74 5.14 -8.98 -7.35
N ALA A 75 5.87 -8.75 -6.26
CA ALA A 75 6.01 -9.73 -5.19
C ALA A 75 4.65 -10.06 -4.53
N ALA A 76 3.83 -9.04 -4.27
CA ALA A 76 2.50 -9.21 -3.67
C ALA A 76 1.55 -10.00 -4.57
N GLU A 77 1.55 -9.73 -5.87
CA GLU A 77 0.78 -10.48 -6.87
C GLU A 77 1.23 -11.95 -6.94
N ALA A 78 2.54 -12.20 -6.96
CA ALA A 78 3.07 -13.57 -6.96
C ALA A 78 2.70 -14.33 -5.67
N ALA A 79 2.83 -13.68 -4.51
CA ALA A 79 2.44 -14.26 -3.23
C ALA A 79 0.93 -14.54 -3.15
N HIS A 80 0.09 -13.64 -3.68
CA HIS A 80 -1.35 -13.80 -3.68
C HIS A 80 -1.81 -15.02 -4.50
N LYS A 81 -1.20 -15.25 -5.68
CA LYS A 81 -1.48 -16.45 -6.51
C LYS A 81 -1.17 -17.75 -5.77
N ARG A 82 -0.11 -17.80 -4.96
CA ARG A 82 0.28 -19.01 -4.21
C ARG A 82 -0.69 -19.39 -3.09
N ILE A 83 -1.53 -18.46 -2.66
CA ILE A 83 -2.46 -18.66 -1.54
C ILE A 83 -3.93 -18.57 -1.98
N GLU A 84 -4.21 -18.48 -3.28
CA GLU A 84 -5.56 -18.19 -3.80
C GLU A 84 -6.58 -19.27 -3.42
N GLU A 85 -6.12 -20.51 -3.29
CA GLU A 85 -6.89 -21.69 -2.89
C GLU A 85 -7.17 -21.75 -1.37
N ILE A 86 -6.43 -21.01 -0.54
CA ILE A 86 -6.62 -21.00 0.92
C ILE A 86 -7.94 -20.28 1.24
N PRO A 87 -8.77 -20.76 2.18
CA PRO A 87 -10.00 -20.05 2.56
C PRO A 87 -9.75 -18.61 3.02
N LYS A 88 -10.66 -17.69 2.67
CA LYS A 88 -10.64 -16.31 3.20
C LYS A 88 -10.72 -16.37 4.73
N GLY A 89 -9.98 -15.47 5.39
CA GLY A 89 -9.83 -15.49 6.85
C GLY A 89 -8.53 -16.15 7.33
N GLU A 90 -8.06 -17.17 6.62
CA GLU A 90 -6.84 -17.95 6.97
C GLU A 90 -5.59 -17.50 6.20
N ARG A 91 -5.75 -16.57 5.26
CA ARG A 91 -4.71 -16.16 4.29
C ARG A 91 -3.55 -15.33 4.83
N LEU A 92 -3.68 -14.68 6.00
CA LEU A 92 -2.67 -13.70 6.45
C LEU A 92 -1.27 -14.29 6.60
N ILE A 93 -1.14 -15.28 7.46
CA ILE A 93 0.16 -15.86 7.80
C ILE A 93 0.79 -16.53 6.58
N PRO A 94 0.02 -17.30 5.77
CA PRO A 94 0.49 -17.76 4.47
C PRO A 94 0.95 -16.63 3.54
N TRP A 95 0.16 -15.56 3.44
CA TRP A 95 0.50 -14.40 2.59
C TRP A 95 1.80 -13.75 3.01
N LEU A 96 2.00 -13.45 4.30
CA LEU A 96 3.24 -12.88 4.82
C LEU A 96 4.44 -13.79 4.56
N THR A 97 4.23 -15.10 4.69
CA THR A 97 5.27 -16.10 4.43
C THR A 97 5.69 -16.10 2.97
N GLU A 98 4.74 -16.15 2.04
CA GLU A 98 5.02 -16.11 0.60
C GLU A 98 5.58 -14.76 0.16
N MET A 99 5.07 -13.66 0.71
CA MET A 99 5.59 -12.32 0.45
C MET A 99 7.05 -12.19 0.87
N GLY A 100 7.41 -12.69 2.07
CA GLY A 100 8.79 -12.70 2.53
C GLY A 100 9.71 -13.53 1.64
N LYS A 101 9.23 -14.65 1.08
CA LYS A 101 10.00 -15.44 0.10
C LYS A 101 10.22 -14.67 -1.20
N GLU A 102 9.16 -14.07 -1.75
CA GLU A 102 9.22 -13.30 -3.01
C GLU A 102 10.13 -12.07 -2.89
N LEU A 103 10.08 -11.35 -1.76
CA LEU A 103 10.96 -10.20 -1.50
C LEU A 103 12.43 -10.62 -1.35
N ARG A 104 12.72 -11.68 -0.59
CA ARG A 104 14.09 -12.21 -0.47
C ARG A 104 14.65 -12.67 -1.81
N ALA A 105 13.84 -13.33 -2.64
CA ALA A 105 14.25 -13.77 -3.98
C ALA A 105 14.63 -12.59 -4.89
N ARG A 106 14.10 -11.39 -4.63
CA ARG A 106 14.40 -10.14 -5.34
C ARG A 106 15.54 -9.33 -4.70
N GLY A 107 16.20 -9.87 -3.66
CA GLY A 107 17.27 -9.17 -2.94
C GLY A 107 16.78 -8.02 -2.06
N ILE A 108 15.47 -7.97 -1.75
CA ILE A 108 14.88 -6.96 -0.88
C ILE A 108 14.91 -7.51 0.54
N GLU A 109 15.59 -6.80 1.45
CA GLU A 109 15.67 -7.15 2.86
C GLU A 109 14.31 -6.91 3.54
N VAL A 110 13.86 -7.88 4.34
CA VAL A 110 12.55 -7.94 5.01
C VAL A 110 12.70 -8.25 6.48
#